data_AF-A0A4V6NB86-F1
#
_entry.id   AF-A0A4V6NB86-F1
#
_cell.length_a   1.000
_cell.length_b   1.000
_cell.length_c   1.000
_cell.angle_alpha   90.00
_cell.angle_beta   90.00
_cell.angle_gamma   90.00
#
_symmetry.space_group_name_H-M   'P 1'
#
loop_
_entity.id
_entity.type
_entity.pdbx_description
1 polymer ?
#
loop_
_entity_poly.entity_id
_entity_poly.type
_entity_poly.pdbx_seq_one_letter_code
_entity_poly.pdbx_strand_id
1 'polypeptide(L)'
;MSSLRDHLDDLARDPGHDVRIDVEAAWSSGQRRRAGRRMRTAAFGVAAVAIAATSLPLASEVTSMPSSADGDAQVASHYPQRLDYVYRDSSLPADSGPLAGVVQRSHEDFFGSWAVSPGGRMWRIEDVYGESVSISPDGVHLVYLKGKNAADANLAITDQTTGHVTRFDEISLGATDAQHPEPRERYFHSDQMPAFWNAGSSAVFLQLGDYRARRDTVAAGVLGTDGSMTIIRNSRDLPSGSQPVGWFSTTTVGFVKETKSAPRVMEVDVRTGRVTRTFALHDPEPFVSQWYASLSPDGNEIMTRNESEGSQPFRFFSARGSGAGSLRTKMPVPSDLSGPCQPTWTSTDVYLPTDSNTGDNGSVLYRVNGGHPIVADPRLGAGCSVWAARALEGGPERTLGGLLFGTDSTWLSWHWRELSAALAALLAVGLGVGAFRIRRR
;
A
#
# COMPACT_ATOMS: atom_id res chain seq x y z
N MET A 1 28.22 -95.28 -28.49
CA MET A 1 26.86 -94.99 -28.97
C MET A 1 25.84 -95.69 -28.07
N SER A 2 25.78 -95.33 -26.78
CA SER A 2 24.93 -96.01 -25.79
C SER A 2 24.14 -95.07 -24.87
N SER A 3 24.10 -93.75 -25.12
CA SER A 3 23.44 -92.82 -24.17
C SER A 3 22.09 -92.29 -24.64
N LEU A 4 21.64 -92.61 -25.86
CA LEU A 4 20.34 -92.14 -26.37
C LEU A 4 19.20 -93.16 -26.15
N ARG A 5 19.54 -94.44 -26.01
CA ARG A 5 18.57 -95.52 -25.75
C ARG A 5 18.16 -95.54 -24.28
N ASP A 6 19.12 -95.32 -23.37
CA ASP A 6 18.88 -95.29 -21.93
C ASP A 6 17.98 -94.11 -21.51
N HIS A 7 18.02 -92.97 -22.23
CA HIS A 7 17.15 -91.82 -21.94
C HIS A 7 15.72 -91.97 -22.46
N LEU A 8 15.44 -92.92 -23.36
CA LEU A 8 14.08 -93.19 -23.84
C LEU A 8 13.34 -94.21 -22.98
N ASP A 9 14.06 -95.15 -22.35
CA ASP A 9 13.46 -96.12 -21.44
C ASP A 9 13.07 -95.49 -20.08
N ASP A 10 13.76 -94.42 -19.65
CA ASP A 10 13.40 -93.68 -18.43
C ASP A 10 12.12 -92.83 -18.61
N LEU A 11 11.83 -92.35 -19.83
CA LEU A 11 10.61 -91.61 -20.15
C LEU A 11 9.35 -92.51 -20.25
N ALA A 12 9.53 -93.82 -20.38
CA ALA A 12 8.43 -94.79 -20.46
C ALA A 12 7.97 -95.32 -19.08
N ARG A 13 8.63 -94.94 -17.98
CA ARG A 13 8.35 -95.47 -16.63
C ARG A 13 7.77 -94.49 -15.63
N ASP A 14 7.61 -93.21 -15.97
CA ASP A 14 7.08 -92.24 -15.01
C ASP A 14 5.54 -92.18 -15.11
N PRO A 15 4.79 -92.50 -14.03
CA PRO A 15 3.33 -92.41 -14.06
C PRO A 15 2.92 -90.94 -14.19
N GLY A 16 2.04 -90.66 -15.16
CA GLY A 16 1.61 -89.31 -15.53
C GLY A 16 1.25 -88.45 -14.32
N HIS A 17 2.08 -87.43 -14.07
CA HIS A 17 1.71 -86.32 -13.21
C HIS A 17 0.67 -85.48 -13.95
N ASP A 18 -0.56 -85.55 -13.45
CA ASP A 18 -1.70 -84.72 -13.84
C ASP A 18 -1.33 -83.24 -13.60
N VAL A 19 -0.86 -82.54 -14.65
CA VAL A 19 -0.63 -81.09 -14.60
C VAL A 19 -2.01 -80.41 -14.63
N ARG A 20 -2.61 -80.26 -13.46
CA ARG A 20 -3.76 -79.39 -13.27
C ARG A 20 -3.32 -77.94 -13.42
N ILE A 21 -3.53 -77.40 -14.62
CA ILE A 21 -3.48 -75.95 -14.84
C ILE A 21 -4.69 -75.37 -14.12
N ASP A 22 -4.45 -74.73 -12.98
CA ASP A 22 -5.46 -73.94 -12.28
C ASP A 22 -5.72 -72.65 -13.06
N VAL A 23 -6.67 -72.75 -14.00
CA VAL A 23 -7.11 -71.65 -14.87
C VAL A 23 -7.69 -70.49 -14.04
N GLU A 24 -8.29 -70.77 -12.87
CA GLU A 24 -8.81 -69.74 -11.97
C GLU A 24 -7.70 -68.97 -11.24
N ALA A 25 -6.62 -69.64 -10.83
CA ALA A 25 -5.44 -68.97 -10.27
C ALA A 25 -4.70 -68.10 -11.31
N ALA A 26 -4.60 -68.57 -12.55
CA ALA A 26 -4.01 -67.80 -13.66
C ALA A 26 -4.89 -66.59 -14.07
N TRP A 27 -6.21 -66.76 -14.07
CA TRP A 27 -7.15 -65.69 -14.40
C TRP A 27 -7.23 -64.63 -13.30
N SER A 28 -7.32 -65.04 -12.03
CA SER A 28 -7.39 -64.13 -10.88
C SER A 28 -6.10 -63.32 -10.68
N SER A 29 -4.93 -63.90 -10.95
CA SER A 29 -3.64 -63.18 -10.95
C SER A 29 -3.52 -62.20 -12.13
N GLY A 30 -4.05 -62.53 -13.30
CA GLY A 30 -4.17 -61.63 -14.46
C GLY A 30 -5.18 -60.49 -14.25
N GLN A 31 -6.31 -60.76 -13.62
CA GLN A 31 -7.36 -59.78 -13.30
C GLN A 31 -6.89 -58.79 -12.23
N ARG A 32 -6.17 -59.25 -11.19
CA ARG A 32 -5.54 -58.36 -10.18
C ARG A 32 -4.46 -57.47 -10.77
N ARG A 33 -3.67 -57.95 -11.74
CA ARG A 33 -2.68 -57.11 -12.46
C ARG A 33 -3.33 -56.07 -13.36
N ARG A 34 -4.44 -56.40 -14.03
CA ARG A 34 -5.21 -55.45 -14.87
C ARG A 34 -5.99 -54.45 -14.01
N ALA A 35 -6.58 -54.88 -12.90
CA ALA A 35 -7.25 -54.02 -11.92
C ALA A 35 -6.24 -53.10 -11.21
N GLY A 36 -5.07 -53.61 -10.82
CA GLY A 36 -3.98 -52.82 -10.24
C GLY A 36 -3.40 -51.79 -11.22
N ARG A 37 -3.29 -52.13 -12.52
CA ARG A 37 -2.94 -51.14 -13.55
C ARG A 37 -4.05 -50.09 -13.72
N ARG A 38 -5.31 -50.48 -13.84
CA ARG A 38 -6.44 -49.55 -14.00
C ARG A 38 -6.65 -48.65 -12.77
N MET A 39 -6.50 -49.17 -11.56
CA MET A 39 -6.55 -48.38 -10.32
C MET A 39 -5.34 -47.46 -10.19
N ARG A 40 -4.14 -47.88 -10.61
CA ARG A 40 -3.00 -46.96 -10.70
C ARG A 40 -3.24 -45.86 -11.73
N THR A 41 -3.77 -46.18 -12.92
CA THR A 41 -4.08 -45.18 -13.95
C THR A 41 -5.20 -44.25 -13.52
N ALA A 42 -6.22 -44.75 -12.80
CA ALA A 42 -7.31 -43.95 -12.25
C ALA A 42 -6.84 -43.10 -11.06
N ALA A 43 -6.01 -43.62 -10.16
CA ALA A 43 -5.42 -42.86 -9.06
C ALA A 43 -4.44 -41.80 -9.58
N PHE A 44 -3.63 -42.10 -10.59
CA PHE A 44 -2.80 -41.10 -11.27
C PHE A 44 -3.64 -40.09 -12.04
N GLY A 45 -4.75 -40.49 -12.66
CA GLY A 45 -5.67 -39.59 -13.36
C GLY A 45 -6.39 -38.65 -12.40
N VAL A 46 -6.92 -39.16 -11.28
CA VAL A 46 -7.55 -38.35 -10.22
C VAL A 46 -6.53 -37.47 -9.53
N ALA A 47 -5.33 -37.98 -9.22
CA ALA A 47 -4.25 -37.15 -8.67
C ALA A 47 -3.78 -36.08 -9.67
N ALA A 48 -3.67 -36.40 -10.95
CA ALA A 48 -3.28 -35.43 -11.98
C ALA A 48 -4.39 -34.38 -12.22
N VAL A 49 -5.67 -34.75 -12.15
CA VAL A 49 -6.80 -33.82 -12.25
C VAL A 49 -6.93 -32.98 -10.97
N ALA A 50 -6.72 -33.56 -9.79
CA ALA A 50 -6.71 -32.82 -8.53
C ALA A 50 -5.51 -31.87 -8.45
N ILE A 51 -4.32 -32.31 -8.89
CA ILE A 51 -3.14 -31.46 -9.04
C ILE A 51 -3.41 -30.41 -10.11
N ALA A 52 -3.96 -30.72 -11.28
CA ALA A 52 -4.29 -29.72 -12.30
C ALA A 52 -5.32 -28.71 -11.81
N ALA A 53 -6.36 -29.16 -11.10
CA ALA A 53 -7.43 -28.31 -10.58
C ALA A 53 -6.94 -27.38 -9.45
N THR A 54 -5.96 -27.80 -8.64
CA THR A 54 -5.33 -26.92 -7.64
C THR A 54 -4.17 -26.10 -8.22
N SER A 55 -3.42 -26.65 -9.18
CA SER A 55 -2.23 -26.04 -9.76
C SER A 55 -2.50 -25.03 -10.86
N LEU A 56 -3.65 -25.06 -11.55
CA LEU A 56 -4.00 -24.05 -12.56
C LEU A 56 -4.14 -22.63 -11.96
N PRO A 57 -4.92 -22.41 -10.87
CA PRO A 57 -4.95 -21.11 -10.21
C PRO A 57 -3.63 -20.77 -9.50
N LEU A 58 -2.90 -21.77 -8.97
CA LEU A 58 -1.56 -21.55 -8.41
C LEU A 58 -0.56 -21.12 -9.49
N ALA A 59 -0.56 -21.73 -10.67
CA ALA A 59 0.40 -21.44 -11.73
C ALA A 59 0.23 -20.02 -12.30
N SER A 60 -1.02 -19.54 -12.42
CA SER A 60 -1.29 -18.16 -12.83
C SER A 60 -0.80 -17.15 -11.79
N GLU A 61 -1.04 -17.39 -10.50
CA GLU A 61 -0.60 -16.46 -9.44
C GLU A 61 0.91 -16.54 -9.11
N VAL A 62 1.53 -17.71 -9.29
CA VAL A 62 2.96 -17.93 -9.05
C VAL A 62 3.83 -17.29 -10.14
N THR A 63 3.29 -17.07 -11.34
CA THR A 63 3.98 -16.41 -12.44
C THR A 63 3.51 -14.98 -12.71
N SER A 64 2.35 -14.57 -12.18
CA SER A 64 1.87 -13.20 -12.33
C SER A 64 2.64 -12.25 -11.42
N MET A 65 3.29 -11.25 -12.02
CA MET A 65 3.66 -10.04 -11.29
C MET A 65 2.41 -9.44 -10.62
N PRO A 66 2.54 -8.75 -9.47
CA PRO A 66 1.46 -7.92 -8.96
C PRO A 66 0.78 -7.15 -10.08
N SER A 67 -0.55 -7.16 -10.10
CA SER A 67 -1.30 -6.44 -11.11
C SER A 67 -0.87 -4.96 -11.09
N SER A 68 -0.77 -4.39 -12.30
CA SER A 68 -0.86 -2.94 -12.43
C SER A 68 -2.15 -2.46 -11.75
N ALA A 69 -2.22 -1.18 -11.39
CA ALA A 69 -3.52 -0.64 -11.02
C ALA A 69 -4.48 -0.88 -12.19
N ASP A 70 -5.70 -1.28 -11.86
CA ASP A 70 -6.67 -1.71 -12.85
C ASP A 70 -7.06 -0.46 -13.66
N GLY A 71 -6.61 -0.39 -14.92
CA GLY A 71 -6.75 0.81 -15.76
C GLY A 71 -8.21 1.17 -16.03
N ASP A 72 -9.11 0.20 -15.89
CA ASP A 72 -10.56 0.39 -16.02
C ASP A 72 -11.24 0.76 -14.69
N ALA A 73 -10.54 0.62 -13.55
CA ALA A 73 -11.08 0.94 -12.24
C ALA A 73 -11.10 2.45 -12.01
N GLN A 74 -12.21 2.93 -11.44
CA GLN A 74 -12.40 4.36 -11.16
C GLN A 74 -11.85 4.79 -9.79
N VAL A 75 -11.56 3.84 -8.90
CA VAL A 75 -11.09 4.09 -7.53
C VAL A 75 -10.19 2.95 -7.07
N ALA A 76 -9.28 3.22 -6.14
CA ALA A 76 -8.50 2.19 -5.46
C ALA A 76 -9.38 1.56 -4.37
N SER A 77 -9.90 0.36 -4.62
CA SER A 77 -10.81 -0.32 -3.70
C SER A 77 -10.12 -1.28 -2.73
N HIS A 78 -8.84 -1.56 -2.90
CA HIS A 78 -8.10 -2.50 -2.06
C HIS A 78 -6.67 -1.99 -1.83
N TYR A 79 -6.01 -2.51 -0.80
CA TYR A 79 -4.61 -2.25 -0.53
C TYR A 79 -3.78 -3.55 -0.55
N PRO A 80 -2.49 -3.47 -0.92
CA PRO A 80 -1.61 -4.61 -0.81
C PRO A 80 -1.29 -4.91 0.65
N GLN A 81 -1.38 -6.17 1.03
CA GLN A 81 -0.92 -6.60 2.37
C GLN A 81 0.60 -6.50 2.53
N ARG A 82 1.33 -6.41 1.42
CA ARG A 82 2.79 -6.48 1.39
C ARG A 82 3.39 -5.66 0.25
N LEU A 83 4.51 -4.99 0.53
CA LEU A 83 5.36 -4.30 -0.43
C LEU A 83 6.71 -4.98 -0.57
N ASP A 84 7.12 -5.24 -1.81
CA ASP A 84 8.30 -6.03 -2.10
C ASP A 84 9.32 -5.30 -2.94
N TYR A 85 10.60 -5.41 -2.53
CA TYR A 85 11.71 -4.78 -3.23
C TYR A 85 11.83 -5.18 -4.71
N VAL A 86 11.34 -6.36 -5.08
CA VAL A 86 11.44 -6.90 -6.44
C VAL A 86 10.36 -6.39 -7.39
N TYR A 87 9.24 -5.86 -6.89
CA TYR A 87 8.10 -5.41 -7.72
C TYR A 87 8.06 -3.89 -7.84
N ARG A 88 9.20 -3.34 -8.26
CA ARG A 88 9.40 -1.90 -8.42
C ARG A 88 9.84 -1.56 -9.83
N ASP A 89 9.34 -0.44 -10.33
CA ASP A 89 9.73 0.12 -11.61
C ASP A 89 10.31 1.53 -11.43
N SER A 90 11.25 1.89 -12.31
CA SER A 90 11.98 3.15 -12.24
C SER A 90 11.15 4.40 -12.53
N SER A 91 9.92 4.25 -13.03
CA SER A 91 9.08 5.36 -13.49
C SER A 91 7.60 5.01 -13.36
N LEU A 92 6.81 5.98 -12.89
CA LEU A 92 5.35 5.94 -12.86
C LEU A 92 4.79 6.14 -14.28
N PRO A 93 3.97 5.21 -14.81
CA PRO A 93 3.26 5.42 -16.05
C PRO A 93 2.37 6.67 -16.00
N ALA A 94 2.14 7.31 -17.15
CA ALA A 94 1.24 8.46 -17.21
C ALA A 94 -0.16 8.09 -16.73
N ASP A 95 -0.65 6.93 -17.14
CA ASP A 95 -1.95 6.32 -16.82
C ASP A 95 -1.74 5.03 -16.00
N SER A 96 -1.34 5.19 -14.75
CA SER A 96 -1.07 4.05 -13.87
C SER A 96 -2.35 3.31 -13.42
N GLY A 97 -3.51 3.98 -13.49
CA GLY A 97 -4.74 3.57 -12.80
C GLY A 97 -4.79 4.10 -11.35
N PRO A 98 -5.87 3.89 -10.60
CA PRO A 98 -5.98 4.41 -9.26
C PRO A 98 -4.98 3.74 -8.30
N LEU A 99 -4.30 4.55 -7.50
CA LEU A 99 -3.23 4.12 -6.60
C LEU A 99 -3.77 3.81 -5.19
N ALA A 100 -3.23 2.78 -4.55
CA ALA A 100 -3.59 2.47 -3.16
C ALA A 100 -2.87 3.39 -2.17
N GLY A 101 -1.64 3.83 -2.48
CA GLY A 101 -0.88 4.70 -1.60
C GLY A 101 0.42 5.21 -2.22
N VAL A 102 1.17 5.94 -1.40
CA VAL A 102 2.50 6.45 -1.69
C VAL A 102 3.38 6.11 -0.49
N VAL A 103 4.59 5.60 -0.75
CA VAL A 103 5.62 5.37 0.26
C VAL A 103 6.84 6.21 -0.07
N GLN A 104 7.50 6.74 0.96
CA GLN A 104 8.75 7.46 0.86
C GLN A 104 9.83 6.68 1.60
N ARG A 105 11.05 6.74 1.06
CA ARG A 105 12.19 6.00 1.62
C ARG A 105 13.33 6.91 2.05
N SER A 106 14.05 6.43 3.06
CA SER A 106 15.30 7.00 3.60
C SER A 106 16.60 6.24 3.26
N HIS A 107 16.59 5.05 2.65
CA HIS A 107 17.80 4.25 2.36
C HIS A 107 18.33 4.40 0.90
N GLU A 108 19.64 4.17 0.66
CA GLU A 108 20.36 4.44 -0.59
C GLU A 108 19.76 3.84 -1.90
N ASP A 109 19.33 2.57 -1.93
CA ASP A 109 18.94 1.88 -3.19
C ASP A 109 17.50 2.10 -3.71
N PHE A 110 16.65 2.89 -3.04
CA PHE A 110 15.27 3.21 -3.49
C PHE A 110 14.87 4.63 -3.05
N PHE A 111 15.82 5.53 -2.94
CA PHE A 111 15.58 6.89 -2.48
C PHE A 111 14.48 7.61 -3.27
N GLY A 112 13.60 8.33 -2.58
CA GLY A 112 12.52 9.13 -3.16
C GLY A 112 11.10 8.62 -2.82
N SER A 113 10.12 9.16 -3.55
CA SER A 113 8.69 8.82 -3.41
C SER A 113 8.26 7.77 -4.44
N TRP A 114 7.45 6.82 -4.00
CA TRP A 114 7.00 5.68 -4.79
C TRP A 114 5.49 5.52 -4.67
N ALA A 115 4.81 5.55 -5.81
CA ALA A 115 3.39 5.23 -5.93
C ALA A 115 3.18 3.71 -5.82
N VAL A 116 2.08 3.29 -5.20
CA VAL A 116 1.77 1.89 -4.92
C VAL A 116 0.41 1.52 -5.51
N SER A 117 0.36 0.46 -6.32
CA SER A 117 -0.90 -0.10 -6.83
C SER A 117 -1.65 -0.89 -5.76
N PRO A 118 -2.97 -1.12 -5.90
CA PRO A 118 -3.71 -2.07 -5.05
C PRO A 118 -3.07 -3.47 -4.98
N GLY A 119 -2.45 -3.93 -6.07
CA GLY A 119 -1.74 -5.20 -6.14
C GLY A 119 -0.36 -5.20 -5.46
N GLY A 120 0.20 -4.03 -5.10
CA GLY A 120 1.51 -3.90 -4.46
C GLY A 120 2.67 -3.66 -5.41
N ARG A 121 2.38 -3.38 -6.69
CA ARG A 121 3.40 -2.88 -7.64
C ARG A 121 3.78 -1.46 -7.25
N MET A 122 5.07 -1.15 -7.29
CA MET A 122 5.58 0.16 -6.93
C MET A 122 6.21 0.86 -8.13
N TRP A 123 5.96 2.15 -8.28
CA TRP A 123 6.58 2.97 -9.30
C TRP A 123 7.21 4.20 -8.69
N ARG A 124 8.43 4.52 -9.11
CA ARG A 124 9.05 5.78 -8.70
C ARG A 124 8.28 6.95 -9.28
N ILE A 125 7.91 7.89 -8.43
CA ILE A 125 7.34 9.17 -8.88
C ILE A 125 8.53 10.04 -9.29
N GLU A 126 8.71 10.21 -10.60
CA GLU A 126 9.80 11.01 -11.16
C GLU A 126 9.54 12.50 -10.95
N ASP A 127 10.62 13.30 -10.94
CA ASP A 127 10.56 14.76 -10.86
C ASP A 127 9.83 15.30 -9.60
N VAL A 128 9.77 14.52 -8.52
CA VAL A 128 9.25 14.98 -7.22
C VAL A 128 10.34 15.70 -6.44
N TYR A 129 9.99 16.87 -5.92
CA TYR A 129 10.81 17.61 -4.96
C TYR A 129 10.14 17.65 -3.58
N GLY A 130 10.90 17.27 -2.55
CA GLY A 130 10.46 17.33 -1.16
C GLY A 130 9.64 16.12 -0.69
N GLU A 131 9.12 16.20 0.54
CA GLU A 131 8.34 15.15 1.21
C GLU A 131 6.82 15.35 1.04
N SER A 132 6.38 16.43 0.38
CA SER A 132 4.97 16.79 0.20
C SER A 132 4.24 16.03 -0.92
N VAL A 133 4.32 14.70 -0.96
CA VAL A 133 3.44 13.89 -1.83
C VAL A 133 2.20 13.47 -1.06
N SER A 134 1.02 13.81 -1.57
CA SER A 134 -0.25 13.40 -1.00
C SER A 134 -1.15 12.77 -2.06
N ILE A 135 -1.97 11.82 -1.65
CA ILE A 135 -2.87 11.03 -2.50
C ILE A 135 -4.33 11.29 -2.12
N SER A 136 -5.20 11.42 -3.13
CA SER A 136 -6.63 11.62 -2.90
C SER A 136 -7.29 10.39 -2.25
N PRO A 137 -8.42 10.56 -1.54
CA PRO A 137 -9.11 9.46 -0.86
C PRO A 137 -9.45 8.27 -1.77
N ASP A 138 -9.73 8.50 -3.05
CA ASP A 138 -10.01 7.46 -4.04
C ASP A 138 -8.78 6.92 -4.78
N GLY A 139 -7.58 7.48 -4.55
CA GLY A 139 -6.36 7.09 -5.21
C GLY A 139 -6.17 7.60 -6.64
N VAL A 140 -7.10 8.39 -7.16
CA VAL A 140 -7.08 8.87 -8.56
C VAL A 140 -6.13 10.03 -8.76
N HIS A 141 -5.88 10.85 -7.74
CA HIS A 141 -5.07 12.05 -7.86
C HIS A 141 -3.86 12.00 -6.92
N LEU A 142 -2.73 12.46 -7.43
CA LEU A 142 -1.55 12.79 -6.64
C LEU A 142 -1.31 14.29 -6.69
N VAL A 143 -0.95 14.89 -5.56
CA VAL A 143 -0.45 16.26 -5.48
C VAL A 143 0.98 16.24 -4.95
N TYR A 144 1.86 16.97 -5.63
CA TYR A 144 3.27 17.09 -5.25
C TYR A 144 3.92 18.27 -5.98
N LEU A 145 5.12 18.66 -5.53
CA LEU A 145 5.96 19.62 -6.24
C LEU A 145 6.72 18.91 -7.37
N LYS A 146 6.39 19.26 -8.61
CA LYS A 146 6.92 18.65 -9.83
C LYS A 146 7.95 19.56 -10.50
N GLY A 147 9.18 19.08 -10.69
CA GLY A 147 10.26 19.78 -11.38
C GLY A 147 11.48 18.89 -11.59
N LYS A 148 12.45 19.32 -12.39
CA LYS A 148 13.74 18.61 -12.56
C LYS A 148 14.83 19.07 -11.60
N ASN A 149 14.60 20.21 -10.96
CA ASN A 149 15.44 20.85 -9.95
C ASN A 149 14.52 21.69 -9.05
N ALA A 150 15.03 22.09 -7.88
CA ALA A 150 14.27 22.87 -6.91
C ALA A 150 13.77 24.22 -7.46
N ALA A 151 14.51 24.84 -8.39
CA ALA A 151 14.18 26.14 -8.96
C ALA A 151 13.02 26.08 -9.97
N ASP A 152 12.81 24.93 -10.61
CA ASP A 152 11.73 24.68 -11.58
C ASP A 152 10.59 23.84 -10.97
N ALA A 153 10.60 23.58 -9.65
CA ALA A 153 9.61 22.76 -8.98
C ALA A 153 8.34 23.58 -8.70
N ASN A 154 7.26 23.27 -9.41
CA ASN A 154 5.94 23.87 -9.20
C ASN A 154 4.95 22.82 -8.74
N LEU A 155 3.93 23.27 -7.99
CA LEU A 155 2.90 22.36 -7.52
C LEU A 155 2.05 21.85 -8.68
N ALA A 156 1.79 20.54 -8.70
CA ALA A 156 0.96 19.90 -9.72
C ALA A 156 0.02 18.87 -9.08
N ILE A 157 -1.14 18.70 -9.70
CA ILE A 157 -2.05 17.58 -9.46
C ILE A 157 -2.03 16.70 -10.71
N THR A 158 -1.75 15.41 -10.54
CA THR A 158 -1.77 14.43 -11.64
C THR A 158 -2.90 13.42 -11.45
N ASP A 159 -3.76 13.29 -12.46
CA ASP A 159 -4.77 12.24 -12.56
C ASP A 159 -4.11 10.94 -13.04
N GLN A 160 -4.16 9.92 -12.20
CA GLN A 160 -3.52 8.62 -12.43
C GLN A 160 -4.28 7.74 -13.41
N THR A 161 -5.56 8.03 -13.67
CA THR A 161 -6.41 7.27 -14.59
C THR A 161 -6.32 7.81 -16.02
N THR A 162 -6.11 9.12 -16.18
CA THR A 162 -6.06 9.76 -17.50
C THR A 162 -4.67 10.26 -17.89
N GLY A 163 -3.74 10.35 -16.93
CA GLY A 163 -2.45 11.01 -17.09
C GLY A 163 -2.51 12.53 -17.25
N HIS A 164 -3.68 13.13 -17.04
CA HIS A 164 -3.83 14.58 -17.07
C HIS A 164 -3.05 15.25 -15.93
N VAL A 165 -2.43 16.39 -16.23
CA VAL A 165 -1.63 17.16 -15.27
C VAL A 165 -2.19 18.58 -15.17
N THR A 166 -2.71 18.91 -14.00
CA THR A 166 -3.15 20.26 -13.64
C THR A 166 -2.00 20.96 -12.92
N ARG A 167 -1.46 22.04 -13.50
CA ARG A 167 -0.30 22.77 -12.97
C ARG A 167 -0.73 24.04 -12.25
N PHE A 168 -0.02 24.37 -11.17
CA PHE A 168 -0.13 25.64 -10.45
C PHE A 168 1.22 26.34 -10.50
N ASP A 169 1.56 26.90 -11.66
CA ASP A 169 2.87 27.53 -11.92
C ASP A 169 3.12 28.78 -11.03
N GLU A 170 2.11 29.25 -10.31
CA GLU A 170 2.23 30.35 -9.33
C GLU A 170 2.78 29.90 -7.96
N ILE A 171 2.86 28.59 -7.72
CA ILE A 171 3.24 27.97 -6.44
C ILE A 171 4.51 27.14 -6.66
N SER A 172 5.62 27.54 -6.04
CA SER A 172 6.89 26.79 -6.06
C SER A 172 7.22 26.12 -4.73
N LEU A 173 8.35 25.42 -4.71
CA LEU A 173 8.96 24.90 -3.49
C LEU A 173 9.43 26.05 -2.57
N GLY A 174 8.94 26.05 -1.34
CA GLY A 174 9.30 26.95 -0.25
C GLY A 174 10.68 26.71 0.37
N ALA A 175 11.68 26.30 -0.41
CA ALA A 175 13.03 26.06 0.11
C ALA A 175 13.76 27.39 0.31
N THR A 176 13.89 27.81 1.57
CA THR A 176 14.80 28.89 1.98
C THR A 176 16.24 28.39 2.04
N ASP A 177 16.78 27.85 0.94
CA ASP A 177 18.23 27.77 0.81
C ASP A 177 18.72 29.11 0.26
N ALA A 178 19.71 29.70 0.92
CA ALA A 178 20.33 30.98 0.55
C ALA A 178 20.95 30.98 -0.87
N GLN A 179 20.98 29.82 -1.53
CA GLN A 179 21.54 29.60 -2.85
C GLN A 179 20.56 29.79 -4.01
N HIS A 180 19.26 30.00 -3.75
CA HIS A 180 18.28 30.23 -4.81
C HIS A 180 17.99 31.73 -5.02
N PRO A 181 18.14 32.25 -6.25
CA PRO A 181 17.78 33.63 -6.57
C PRO A 181 16.28 33.87 -6.33
N GLU A 182 15.88 35.13 -6.17
CA GLU A 182 14.50 35.52 -5.86
C GLU A 182 13.48 34.69 -6.67
N PRO A 183 12.59 33.94 -5.99
CA PRO A 183 11.64 33.06 -6.66
C PRO A 183 10.75 33.87 -7.60
N ARG A 184 10.51 33.32 -8.80
CA ARG A 184 9.70 33.99 -9.84
C ARG A 184 8.21 33.92 -9.48
N GLU A 185 7.86 32.84 -8.80
CA GLU A 185 6.53 32.49 -8.34
C GLU A 185 6.04 33.44 -7.25
N ARG A 186 4.72 33.48 -7.10
CA ARG A 186 4.09 34.36 -6.12
C ARG A 186 4.00 33.68 -4.76
N TYR A 187 3.62 32.41 -4.78
CA TYR A 187 3.36 31.62 -3.59
C TYR A 187 4.36 30.49 -3.46
N PHE A 188 4.49 29.97 -2.25
CA PHE A 188 5.24 28.76 -2.00
C PHE A 188 4.51 27.80 -1.10
N HIS A 189 4.80 26.52 -1.31
CA HIS A 189 4.46 25.44 -0.40
C HIS A 189 5.77 24.84 0.14
N SER A 190 5.89 24.73 1.45
CA SER A 190 7.03 24.02 2.04
C SER A 190 6.91 22.53 1.76
N ASP A 191 8.03 21.90 1.42
CA ASP A 191 8.20 20.46 1.30
C ASP A 191 7.99 19.67 2.59
N GLN A 192 7.82 20.38 3.70
CA GLN A 192 7.59 19.85 5.05
C GLN A 192 6.18 20.18 5.56
N MET A 193 5.22 20.37 4.66
CA MET A 193 3.83 20.64 5.04
C MET A 193 2.88 19.62 4.44
N PRO A 194 1.97 19.04 5.24
CA PRO A 194 0.98 18.11 4.73
C PRO A 194 -0.02 18.79 3.79
N ALA A 195 -0.64 17.97 2.96
CA ALA A 195 -1.67 18.39 2.02
C ALA A 195 -2.94 17.55 2.24
N PHE A 196 -4.06 18.23 2.43
CA PHE A 196 -5.32 17.62 2.86
C PHE A 196 -6.31 17.61 1.72
N TRP A 197 -6.63 16.43 1.19
CA TRP A 197 -7.68 16.27 0.20
C TRP A 197 -9.07 16.39 0.84
N ASN A 198 -10.02 16.97 0.11
CA ASN A 198 -11.42 16.89 0.50
C ASN A 198 -11.95 15.45 0.31
N ALA A 199 -13.04 15.11 0.99
CA ALA A 199 -13.61 13.74 0.93
C ALA A 199 -14.04 13.29 -0.48
N GLY A 200 -14.28 14.24 -1.39
CA GLY A 200 -14.67 13.97 -2.77
C GLY A 200 -13.52 13.97 -3.79
N SER A 201 -12.27 14.04 -3.34
CA SER A 201 -11.06 14.03 -4.20
C SER A 201 -10.99 15.14 -5.25
N SER A 202 -11.80 16.18 -5.15
CA SER A 202 -11.91 17.23 -6.16
C SER A 202 -11.02 18.44 -5.86
N ALA A 203 -10.54 18.56 -4.62
CA ALA A 203 -9.69 19.66 -4.20
C ALA A 203 -8.75 19.26 -3.06
N VAL A 204 -7.60 19.92 -3.03
CA VAL A 204 -6.60 19.80 -1.97
C VAL A 204 -6.43 21.15 -1.26
N PHE A 205 -6.32 21.09 0.07
CA PHE A 205 -6.06 22.20 0.97
C PHE A 205 -4.65 22.06 1.55
N LEU A 206 -3.83 23.09 1.42
CA LEU A 206 -2.44 23.07 1.85
C LEU A 206 -1.96 24.44 2.28
N GLN A 207 -0.94 24.47 3.14
CA GLN A 207 -0.33 25.72 3.59
C GLN A 207 0.40 26.39 2.45
N LEU A 208 0.24 27.71 2.33
CA LEU A 208 0.94 28.54 1.37
C LEU A 208 1.55 29.76 2.08
N GLY A 209 2.73 30.17 1.64
CA GLY A 209 3.29 31.50 1.91
C GLY A 209 3.31 32.38 0.66
N ASP A 210 3.65 33.67 0.83
CA ASP A 210 3.76 34.66 -0.25
C ASP A 210 5.15 35.28 -0.23
N TYR A 211 5.95 35.07 -1.29
CA TYR A 211 7.32 35.59 -1.39
C TYR A 211 7.38 37.11 -1.51
N ARG A 212 6.33 37.73 -2.06
CA ARG A 212 6.31 39.15 -2.41
C ARG A 212 5.78 40.01 -1.26
N ALA A 213 5.22 39.38 -0.23
CA ALA A 213 4.65 40.09 0.89
C ALA A 213 5.72 40.41 1.94
N ARG A 214 5.84 41.69 2.34
CA ARG A 214 6.69 42.13 3.46
C ARG A 214 6.27 41.56 4.82
N ARG A 215 5.08 40.96 4.90
CA ARG A 215 4.50 40.29 6.06
C ARG A 215 3.77 39.06 5.56
N ASP A 216 3.67 38.04 6.41
CA ASP A 216 2.93 36.83 6.10
C ASP A 216 1.42 37.12 5.93
N THR A 217 0.95 37.23 4.68
CA THR A 217 -0.45 37.60 4.35
C THR A 217 -1.28 36.43 3.85
N VAL A 218 -0.68 35.27 3.62
CA VAL A 218 -1.34 34.07 3.09
C VAL A 218 -1.25 32.98 4.13
N ALA A 219 -2.38 32.35 4.44
CA ALA A 219 -2.43 31.23 5.36
C ALA A 219 -2.34 29.91 4.60
N ALA A 220 -3.05 29.81 3.46
CA ALA A 220 -3.22 28.56 2.73
C ALA A 220 -3.80 28.78 1.32
N GLY A 221 -3.83 27.71 0.53
CA GLY A 221 -4.56 27.60 -0.72
C GLY A 221 -5.48 26.38 -0.75
N VAL A 222 -6.57 26.51 -1.50
CA VAL A 222 -7.42 25.39 -1.93
C VAL A 222 -7.32 25.28 -3.44
N LEU A 223 -6.89 24.12 -3.91
CA LEU A 223 -6.57 23.87 -5.32
C LEU A 223 -7.47 22.75 -5.85
N GLY A 224 -8.22 23.03 -6.91
CA GLY A 224 -9.10 22.07 -7.56
C GLY A 224 -8.38 21.23 -8.60
N THR A 225 -8.85 20.00 -8.83
CA THR A 225 -8.36 19.15 -9.93
C THR A 225 -8.63 19.79 -11.31
N ASP A 226 -9.60 20.70 -11.38
CA ASP A 226 -9.96 21.52 -12.55
C ASP A 226 -9.06 22.75 -12.78
N GLY A 227 -8.04 22.95 -11.94
CA GLY A 227 -7.13 24.09 -12.01
C GLY A 227 -7.65 25.34 -11.28
N SER A 228 -8.80 25.27 -10.62
CA SER A 228 -9.27 26.35 -9.76
C SER A 228 -8.33 26.55 -8.57
N MET A 229 -8.12 27.81 -8.17
CA MET A 229 -7.28 28.16 -7.03
C MET A 229 -7.96 29.23 -6.19
N THR A 230 -8.10 28.96 -4.89
CA THR A 230 -8.63 29.92 -3.90
C THR A 230 -7.59 30.16 -2.80
N ILE A 231 -7.22 31.42 -2.59
CA ILE A 231 -6.23 31.83 -1.58
C ILE A 231 -6.93 32.25 -0.30
N ILE A 232 -6.54 31.64 0.82
CA ILE A 232 -7.00 32.00 2.16
C ILE A 232 -5.93 32.91 2.79
N ARG A 233 -6.35 34.09 3.22
CA ARG A 233 -5.45 35.12 3.75
C ARG A 233 -5.49 35.18 5.26
N ASN A 234 -4.34 35.50 5.85
CA ASN A 234 -4.25 35.83 7.26
C ASN A 234 -5.13 37.06 7.56
N SER A 235 -5.80 37.03 8.70
CA SER A 235 -6.68 38.10 9.19
C SER A 235 -6.55 38.23 10.71
N ARG A 236 -7.35 39.11 11.32
CA ARG A 236 -7.42 39.21 12.79
C ARG A 236 -7.91 37.90 13.42
N ASP A 237 -8.86 37.24 12.76
CA ASP A 237 -9.52 36.04 13.27
C ASP A 237 -8.83 34.75 12.81
N LEU A 238 -8.05 34.82 11.72
CA LEU A 238 -7.12 33.78 11.26
C LEU A 238 -5.68 34.33 11.28
N PRO A 239 -5.03 34.39 12.44
CA PRO A 239 -3.73 35.04 12.57
C PRO A 239 -2.60 34.20 11.94
N SER A 240 -1.53 34.86 11.47
CA SER A 240 -0.32 34.21 10.93
C SER A 240 0.26 33.14 11.87
N GLY A 241 0.84 32.09 11.31
CA GLY A 241 1.30 30.89 12.03
C GLY A 241 0.18 29.92 12.42
N SER A 242 -1.03 30.09 11.88
CA SER A 242 -2.08 29.06 11.95
C SER A 242 -1.77 27.94 10.97
N GLN A 243 -1.86 26.69 11.42
CA GLN A 243 -1.51 25.50 10.64
C GLN A 243 -2.78 24.82 10.09
N PRO A 244 -2.82 24.43 8.81
CA PRO A 244 -3.89 23.61 8.25
C PRO A 244 -4.10 22.30 9.03
N VAL A 245 -5.35 21.88 9.19
CA VAL A 245 -5.68 20.55 9.78
C VAL A 245 -6.63 19.70 8.93
N GLY A 246 -7.18 20.22 7.83
CA GLY A 246 -8.05 19.46 6.93
C GLY A 246 -9.41 20.11 6.67
N TRP A 247 -10.41 19.30 6.30
CA TRP A 247 -11.71 19.75 5.82
C TRP A 247 -12.85 19.45 6.79
N PHE A 248 -13.60 20.47 7.18
CA PHE A 248 -14.82 20.30 7.98
C PHE A 248 -16.02 19.91 7.11
N SER A 249 -16.00 20.31 5.84
CA SER A 249 -16.99 20.02 4.82
C SER A 249 -16.36 20.25 3.44
N THR A 250 -17.14 20.16 2.36
CA THR A 250 -16.65 20.52 1.01
C THR A 250 -16.40 22.02 0.83
N THR A 251 -16.90 22.89 1.72
CA THR A 251 -16.81 24.35 1.60
C THR A 251 -16.09 25.01 2.77
N THR A 252 -15.72 24.25 3.81
CA THR A 252 -15.04 24.76 5.00
C THR A 252 -13.81 23.94 5.35
N VAL A 253 -12.72 24.64 5.67
CA VAL A 253 -11.43 24.07 6.06
C VAL A 253 -11.10 24.44 7.51
N GLY A 254 -10.24 23.65 8.13
CA GLY A 254 -9.80 23.83 9.52
C GLY A 254 -8.37 24.32 9.62
N PHE A 255 -8.13 25.20 10.58
CA PHE A 255 -6.80 25.58 11.03
C PHE A 255 -6.66 25.38 12.53
N VAL A 256 -5.46 25.07 13.01
CA VAL A 256 -5.11 25.07 14.42
C VAL A 256 -4.03 26.13 14.69
N LYS A 257 -4.12 26.79 15.84
CA LYS A 257 -3.08 27.69 16.31
C LYS A 257 -2.86 27.56 17.79
N GLU A 258 -1.59 27.44 18.17
CA GLU A 258 -1.17 27.53 19.56
C GLU A 258 -1.46 28.91 20.16
N THR A 259 -2.01 28.92 21.37
CA THR A 259 -2.19 30.15 22.15
C THR A 259 -1.67 29.92 23.57
N LYS A 260 -1.43 31.01 24.32
CA LYS A 260 -0.90 30.95 25.68
C LYS A 260 -1.72 30.08 26.66
N SER A 261 -3.01 29.89 26.38
CA SER A 261 -3.92 29.13 27.27
C SER A 261 -4.21 27.73 26.76
N ALA A 262 -4.48 27.59 25.46
CA ALA A 262 -4.85 26.34 24.82
C ALA A 262 -4.80 26.49 23.30
N PRO A 263 -4.45 25.45 22.53
CA PRO A 263 -4.61 25.48 21.09
C PRO A 263 -6.05 25.80 20.68
N ARG A 264 -6.21 26.61 19.63
CA ARG A 264 -7.52 26.99 19.08
C ARG A 264 -7.68 26.46 17.67
N VAL A 265 -8.86 25.94 17.39
CA VAL A 265 -9.26 25.50 16.07
C VAL A 265 -10.18 26.55 15.47
N MET A 266 -9.93 26.90 14.21
CA MET A 266 -10.71 27.86 13.42
C MET A 266 -11.25 27.15 12.18
N GLU A 267 -12.57 27.22 11.99
CA GLU A 267 -13.24 26.78 10.76
C GLU A 267 -13.36 27.99 9.84
N VAL A 268 -12.93 27.85 8.59
CA VAL A 268 -12.85 28.93 7.60
C VAL A 268 -13.65 28.55 6.36
N ASP A 269 -14.54 29.43 5.93
CA ASP A 269 -15.25 29.29 4.66
C ASP A 269 -14.29 29.56 3.50
N VAL A 270 -14.13 28.57 2.61
CA VAL A 270 -13.13 28.62 1.52
C VAL A 270 -13.39 29.80 0.59
N ARG A 271 -14.66 30.03 0.23
CA ARG A 271 -15.03 31.06 -0.75
C ARG A 271 -14.78 32.48 -0.25
N THR A 272 -15.06 32.73 1.03
CA THR A 272 -14.99 34.07 1.62
C THR A 272 -13.71 34.32 2.41
N GLY A 273 -12.97 33.26 2.75
CA GLY A 273 -11.80 33.30 3.63
C GLY A 273 -12.13 33.72 5.07
N ARG A 274 -13.41 33.73 5.45
CA ARG A 274 -13.84 34.18 6.79
C ARG A 274 -13.88 33.01 7.76
N VAL A 275 -13.42 33.27 8.98
CA VAL A 275 -13.61 32.36 10.11
C VAL A 275 -15.10 32.31 10.45
N THR A 276 -15.70 31.13 10.35
CA THR A 276 -17.13 30.90 10.65
C THR A 276 -17.33 30.37 12.06
N ARG A 277 -16.30 29.70 12.62
CA ARG A 277 -16.35 29.13 13.97
C ARG A 277 -14.96 29.05 14.59
N THR A 278 -14.88 29.19 15.92
CA THR A 278 -13.65 29.00 16.68
C THR A 278 -13.95 28.30 18.00
N PHE A 279 -13.10 27.36 18.38
CA PHE A 279 -13.17 26.68 19.68
C PHE A 279 -11.77 26.31 20.18
N ALA A 280 -11.61 26.09 21.48
CA ALA A 280 -10.34 25.70 22.08
C ALA A 280 -10.28 24.18 22.25
N LEU A 281 -9.10 23.59 22.14
CA LEU A 281 -8.87 22.20 22.53
C LEU A 281 -8.64 22.14 24.04
N HIS A 282 -9.49 21.38 24.74
CA HIS A 282 -9.51 21.31 26.20
C HIS A 282 -8.69 20.12 26.71
N ASP A 283 -7.37 20.21 26.56
CA ASP A 283 -6.33 19.41 27.24
C ASP A 283 -5.03 20.22 27.09
N PRO A 284 -4.43 20.75 28.18
CA PRO A 284 -3.44 21.83 28.09
C PRO A 284 -2.07 21.31 27.67
N GLU A 285 -1.86 21.12 26.38
CA GLU A 285 -0.50 21.10 25.82
C GLU A 285 -0.18 22.45 25.17
N PRO A 286 1.06 22.94 25.32
CA PRO A 286 1.48 24.15 24.65
C PRO A 286 1.50 23.92 23.13
N PHE A 287 2.16 22.86 22.66
CA PHE A 287 2.47 22.71 21.24
C PHE A 287 1.61 21.67 20.52
N VAL A 288 1.22 21.99 19.28
CA VAL A 288 0.56 21.08 18.34
C VAL A 288 1.45 20.97 17.10
N SER A 289 1.97 19.78 16.81
CA SER A 289 2.79 19.56 15.62
C SER A 289 1.95 19.71 14.36
N GLN A 290 2.49 20.44 13.38
CA GLN A 290 1.89 20.64 12.06
C GLN A 290 1.65 19.32 11.31
N TRP A 291 2.42 18.28 11.64
CA TRP A 291 2.36 16.97 10.98
C TRP A 291 1.29 16.05 11.54
N TYR A 292 0.96 16.22 12.82
CA TYR A 292 0.05 15.33 13.54
C TYR A 292 -1.27 15.99 13.91
N ALA A 293 -1.49 17.23 13.47
CA ALA A 293 -2.79 17.89 13.53
C ALA A 293 -3.59 17.56 12.28
N SER A 294 -4.64 16.75 12.43
CA SER A 294 -5.48 16.34 11.31
C SER A 294 -6.94 16.19 11.71
N LEU A 295 -7.83 16.46 10.78
CA LEU A 295 -9.27 16.39 10.94
C LEU A 295 -9.79 15.13 10.25
N SER A 296 -10.76 14.46 10.88
CA SER A 296 -11.42 13.29 10.32
C SER A 296 -12.18 13.64 9.03
N PRO A 297 -12.42 12.68 8.12
CA PRO A 297 -13.05 12.95 6.82
C PRO A 297 -14.48 13.49 6.91
N ASP A 298 -15.17 13.19 8.01
CA ASP A 298 -16.51 13.67 8.33
C ASP A 298 -16.51 15.01 9.09
N GLY A 299 -15.33 15.54 9.42
CA GLY A 299 -15.16 16.79 10.14
C GLY A 299 -15.61 16.75 11.62
N ASN A 300 -15.78 15.56 12.19
CA ASN A 300 -16.28 15.38 13.56
C ASN A 300 -15.20 15.25 14.63
N GLU A 301 -13.98 14.86 14.27
CA GLU A 301 -12.89 14.62 15.21
C GLU A 301 -11.58 15.25 14.74
N ILE A 302 -10.80 15.77 15.69
CA ILE A 302 -9.45 16.31 15.44
C ILE A 302 -8.46 15.45 16.20
N MET A 303 -7.48 14.92 15.49
CA MET A 303 -6.31 14.30 16.08
C MET A 303 -5.20 15.35 16.20
N THR A 304 -4.50 15.35 17.33
CA THR A 304 -3.28 16.12 17.54
C THR A 304 -2.22 15.30 18.26
N ARG A 305 -0.95 15.62 18.04
CA ARG A 305 0.17 15.18 18.88
C ARG A 305 1.21 16.29 19.00
N ASN A 306 1.85 16.37 20.14
CA ASN A 306 3.05 17.16 20.35
C ASN A 306 4.29 16.32 20.01
N GLU A 307 5.15 16.83 19.14
CA GLU A 307 6.38 16.15 18.70
C GLU A 307 7.57 16.40 19.64
N SER A 308 7.55 17.49 20.43
CA SER A 308 8.67 17.88 21.30
C SER A 308 8.91 16.92 22.48
N GLU A 309 7.96 16.03 22.75
CA GLU A 309 8.02 15.04 23.83
C GLU A 309 7.68 13.66 23.25
N GLY A 310 8.71 12.87 22.91
CA GLY A 310 8.60 11.66 22.10
C GLY A 310 7.58 10.61 22.57
N SER A 311 7.19 10.61 23.85
CA SER A 311 6.23 9.66 24.44
C SER A 311 4.79 10.17 24.56
N GLN A 312 4.47 11.40 24.11
CA GLN A 312 3.11 11.93 24.25
C GLN A 312 2.12 11.20 23.33
N PRO A 313 0.96 10.76 23.86
CA PRO A 313 -0.03 10.04 23.08
C PRO A 313 -0.67 10.93 22.01
N PHE A 314 -1.20 10.28 20.98
CA PHE A 314 -2.18 10.92 20.10
C PHE A 314 -3.44 11.23 20.89
N ARG A 315 -4.02 12.40 20.64
CA ARG A 315 -5.23 12.88 21.33
C ARG A 315 -6.30 13.14 20.29
N PHE A 316 -7.51 12.69 20.59
CA PHE A 316 -8.67 12.83 19.72
C PHE A 316 -9.69 13.73 20.40
N PHE A 317 -10.04 14.84 19.76
CA PHE A 317 -10.99 15.82 20.27
C PHE A 317 -12.24 15.82 19.42
N SER A 318 -13.40 16.07 20.04
CA SER A 318 -14.61 16.34 19.27
C SER A 318 -14.49 17.70 18.58
N ALA A 319 -14.89 17.78 17.33
CA ALA A 319 -14.80 18.97 16.51
C ALA A 319 -16.17 19.64 16.27
N ARG A 320 -17.27 19.04 16.72
CA ARG A 320 -18.66 19.47 16.44
C ARG A 320 -19.53 19.44 17.71
N GLY A 321 -20.69 20.10 17.62
CA GLY A 321 -21.69 20.14 18.68
C GLY A 321 -21.28 20.92 19.93
N SER A 322 -22.02 20.75 21.02
CA SER A 322 -21.75 21.40 22.31
C SER A 322 -20.47 20.89 22.99
N GLY A 323 -19.96 19.74 22.55
CA GLY A 323 -18.70 19.15 23.03
C GLY A 323 -17.47 19.52 22.18
N ALA A 324 -17.58 20.44 21.21
CA ALA A 324 -16.43 20.83 20.41
C ALA A 324 -15.25 21.27 21.30
N GLY A 325 -14.07 20.71 21.06
CA GLY A 325 -12.88 20.91 21.87
C GLY A 325 -12.68 19.92 23.02
N SER A 326 -13.68 19.10 23.36
CA SER A 326 -13.53 18.10 24.44
C SER A 326 -12.67 16.92 23.99
N LEU A 327 -11.72 16.52 24.83
CA LEU A 327 -10.96 15.29 24.63
C LEU A 327 -11.89 14.07 24.71
N ARG A 328 -11.81 13.20 23.70
CA ARG A 328 -12.61 11.98 23.57
C ARG A 328 -11.80 10.76 24.00
N THR A 329 -10.59 10.64 23.49
CA THR A 329 -9.70 9.52 23.80
C THR A 329 -8.23 9.90 23.59
N LYS A 330 -7.33 9.09 24.15
CA LYS A 330 -5.89 9.13 23.93
C LYS A 330 -5.43 7.77 23.41
N MET A 331 -4.51 7.75 22.47
CA MET A 331 -3.88 6.53 21.99
C MET A 331 -2.37 6.58 22.13
N PRO A 332 -1.73 5.47 22.53
CA PRO A 332 -0.28 5.40 22.63
C PRO A 332 0.36 5.60 21.25
N VAL A 333 1.60 6.07 21.27
CA VAL A 333 2.42 6.21 20.06
C VAL A 333 3.05 4.85 19.76
N PRO A 334 2.93 4.34 18.52
CA PRO A 334 3.68 3.16 18.08
C PRO A 334 5.19 3.41 18.26
N SER A 335 5.92 2.42 18.76
CA SER A 335 7.38 2.54 18.99
C SER A 335 8.17 2.77 17.70
N ASP A 336 7.60 2.38 16.57
CA ASP A 336 8.12 2.46 15.22
C ASP A 336 7.44 3.57 14.39
N LEU A 337 6.75 4.53 15.02
CA LEU A 337 6.17 5.68 14.32
C LEU A 337 7.26 6.35 13.45
N SER A 338 7.03 6.37 12.13
CA SER A 338 7.89 7.14 11.23
C SER A 338 7.66 8.62 11.53
N GLY A 339 8.69 9.45 11.39
CA GLY A 339 8.71 10.86 11.82
C GLY A 339 7.61 11.75 11.21
N PRO A 340 7.90 12.98 10.79
CA PRO A 340 6.85 13.91 10.36
C PRO A 340 6.09 13.45 9.09
N CYS A 341 5.08 12.60 9.26
CA CYS A 341 4.30 11.99 8.19
C CYS A 341 2.81 12.18 8.46
N GLN A 342 2.05 12.50 7.41
CA GLN A 342 0.62 12.72 7.53
C GLN A 342 -0.12 11.39 7.85
N PRO A 343 -1.02 11.38 8.85
CA PRO A 343 -1.86 10.22 9.12
C PRO A 343 -2.89 10.03 8.00
N THR A 344 -3.28 8.79 7.74
CA THR A 344 -4.37 8.47 6.82
C THR A 344 -5.65 8.18 7.60
N TRP A 345 -6.73 8.87 7.26
CA TRP A 345 -8.04 8.63 7.86
C TRP A 345 -8.93 7.79 6.95
N THR A 346 -9.73 6.92 7.56
CA THR A 346 -10.90 6.29 6.95
C THR A 346 -12.15 6.73 7.70
N SER A 347 -13.34 6.29 7.26
CA SER A 347 -14.59 6.53 8.00
C SER A 347 -14.63 5.90 9.39
N THR A 348 -13.79 4.90 9.68
CA THR A 348 -13.83 4.13 10.94
C THR A 348 -12.54 4.12 11.74
N ASP A 349 -11.42 4.56 11.15
CA ASP A 349 -10.10 4.39 11.73
C ASP A 349 -9.07 5.41 11.26
N VAL A 350 -7.97 5.47 12.00
CA VAL A 350 -6.78 6.26 11.66
C VAL A 350 -5.58 5.33 11.52
N TYR A 351 -4.78 5.59 10.51
CA TYR A 351 -3.57 4.85 10.19
C TYR A 351 -2.38 5.78 10.29
N LEU A 352 -1.40 5.37 11.08
CA LEU A 352 -0.17 6.12 11.35
C LEU A 352 0.98 5.47 10.58
N PRO A 353 1.78 6.24 9.81
CA PRO A 353 2.94 5.70 9.13
C PRO A 353 4.00 5.19 10.11
N THR A 354 4.54 4.01 9.85
CA THR A 354 5.62 3.40 10.65
C THR A 354 6.86 3.18 9.81
N ASP A 355 8.04 3.29 10.42
CA ASP A 355 9.31 3.04 9.75
C ASP A 355 9.61 1.54 9.75
N SER A 356 9.59 0.95 8.55
CA SER A 356 9.79 -0.48 8.33
C SER A 356 11.18 -0.97 8.73
N ASN A 357 12.16 -0.09 8.95
CA ASN A 357 13.50 -0.47 9.43
C ASN A 357 13.57 -0.61 10.94
N THR A 358 12.68 0.06 11.68
CA THR A 358 12.76 0.16 13.14
C THR A 358 11.77 -0.75 13.85
N GLY A 359 10.64 -1.07 13.19
CA GLY A 359 9.65 -2.02 13.72
C GLY A 359 10.07 -3.48 13.51
N ASP A 360 9.79 -4.33 14.50
CA ASP A 360 10.13 -5.76 14.50
C ASP A 360 9.50 -6.57 13.35
N ASN A 361 8.51 -6.00 12.66
CA ASN A 361 7.68 -6.69 11.68
C ASN A 361 7.70 -6.07 10.27
N GLY A 362 8.52 -5.03 10.04
CA GLY A 362 8.56 -4.33 8.76
C GLY A 362 7.27 -3.58 8.41
N SER A 363 6.51 -3.13 9.42
CA SER A 363 5.23 -2.45 9.19
C SER A 363 5.43 -1.09 8.51
N VAL A 364 4.51 -0.74 7.60
CA VAL A 364 4.45 0.57 6.95
C VAL A 364 3.32 1.44 7.53
N LEU A 365 2.34 0.79 8.16
CA LEU A 365 1.16 1.42 8.75
C LEU A 365 0.79 0.73 10.05
N TYR A 366 0.52 1.54 11.07
CA TYR A 366 -0.16 1.12 12.29
C TYR A 366 -1.60 1.62 12.29
N ARG A 367 -2.56 0.71 12.45
CA ARG A 367 -3.97 1.07 12.67
C ARG A 367 -4.14 1.45 14.14
N VAL A 368 -4.70 2.61 14.43
CA VAL A 368 -4.79 3.16 15.79
C VAL A 368 -5.59 2.25 16.75
N ASN A 369 -6.62 1.56 16.24
CA ASN A 369 -7.36 0.54 16.99
C ASN A 369 -6.67 -0.85 17.05
N GLY A 370 -5.41 -0.94 16.61
CA GLY A 370 -4.57 -2.13 16.62
C GLY A 370 -4.40 -2.78 15.24
N GLY A 371 -3.20 -3.32 15.01
CA GLY A 371 -2.85 -4.10 13.83
C GLY A 371 -1.99 -3.35 12.81
N HIS A 372 -1.36 -4.13 11.93
CA HIS A 372 -0.44 -3.65 10.89
C HIS A 372 -0.95 -4.16 9.53
N PRO A 373 -1.80 -3.40 8.83
CA PRO A 373 -2.43 -3.88 7.59
C PRO A 373 -1.43 -4.13 6.46
N ILE A 374 -0.30 -3.42 6.47
CA ILE A 374 0.68 -3.41 5.39
C ILE A 374 2.08 -3.56 5.98
N VAL A 375 2.84 -4.51 5.42
CA VAL A 375 4.26 -4.72 5.71
C VAL A 375 5.10 -4.46 4.46
N ALA A 376 6.34 -4.04 4.63
CA ALA A 376 7.31 -3.83 3.56
C ALA A 376 8.55 -4.69 3.79
N ASP A 377 9.15 -5.13 2.69
CA ASP A 377 10.49 -5.73 2.70
C ASP A 377 11.44 -4.77 3.43
N PRO A 378 12.15 -5.19 4.49
CA PRO A 378 13.05 -4.29 5.21
C PRO A 378 14.09 -3.62 4.32
N ARG A 379 14.47 -4.24 3.20
CA ARG A 379 15.37 -3.64 2.20
C ARG A 379 14.80 -2.39 1.53
N LEU A 380 13.48 -2.22 1.55
CA LEU A 380 12.82 -1.01 1.10
C LEU A 380 13.04 0.15 2.07
N GLY A 381 13.18 -0.08 3.36
CA GLY A 381 13.29 1.00 4.35
C GLY A 381 12.24 2.10 4.17
N ALA A 382 10.97 1.68 4.07
CA ALA A 382 9.84 2.58 3.96
C ALA A 382 9.67 3.35 5.28
N GLY A 383 9.64 4.68 5.18
CA GLY A 383 9.41 5.58 6.32
C GLY A 383 8.02 6.17 6.23
N CYS A 384 7.93 7.42 5.76
CA CYS A 384 6.63 8.05 5.54
C CYS A 384 5.80 7.32 4.48
N SER A 385 4.51 7.20 4.73
CA SER A 385 3.55 6.71 3.75
C SER A 385 2.21 7.42 3.91
N VAL A 386 1.47 7.55 2.80
CA VAL A 386 0.12 8.11 2.78
C VAL A 386 -0.72 7.24 1.86
N TRP A 387 -1.92 6.87 2.30
CA TRP A 387 -2.75 5.88 1.60
C TRP A 387 -4.10 6.45 1.21
N ALA A 388 -4.65 5.96 0.11
CA ALA A 388 -6.01 6.27 -0.29
C ALA A 388 -6.99 5.67 0.73
N ALA A 389 -7.88 6.49 1.28
CA ALA A 389 -8.86 6.06 2.27
C ALA A 389 -9.73 4.91 1.74
N ARG A 390 -10.14 4.97 0.46
CA ARG A 390 -10.95 3.94 -0.20
C ARG A 390 -10.23 2.60 -0.31
N ALA A 391 -8.92 2.61 -0.51
CA ALA A 391 -8.14 1.39 -0.57
C ALA A 391 -8.19 0.68 0.79
N LEU A 392 -7.92 1.42 1.87
CA LEU A 392 -7.96 0.92 3.25
C LEU A 392 -9.37 0.43 3.66
N GLU A 393 -10.42 1.14 3.25
CA GLU A 393 -11.82 0.79 3.54
C GLU A 393 -12.26 -0.51 2.85
N GLY A 394 -11.86 -0.73 1.60
CA GLY A 394 -12.26 -1.93 0.87
C GLY A 394 -11.42 -3.18 1.19
N GLY A 395 -10.40 -3.02 2.04
CA GLY A 395 -9.69 -4.14 2.66
C GLY A 395 -8.49 -4.67 1.85
N PRO A 396 -7.84 -5.73 2.35
CA PRO A 396 -6.65 -6.27 1.71
C PRO A 396 -6.98 -6.90 0.35
N GLU A 397 -6.09 -6.71 -0.60
CA GLU A 397 -6.11 -7.39 -1.89
C GLU A 397 -6.03 -8.90 -1.68
N ARG A 398 -6.97 -9.63 -2.30
CA ARG A 398 -7.08 -11.09 -2.11
C ARG A 398 -6.01 -11.80 -2.94
N THR A 399 -4.88 -12.10 -2.31
CA THR A 399 -3.82 -12.91 -2.91
C THR A 399 -3.73 -14.28 -2.25
N LEU A 400 -3.30 -15.33 -2.97
CA LEU A 400 -3.06 -16.65 -2.35
C LEU A 400 -2.01 -16.56 -1.23
N GLY A 401 -1.01 -15.70 -1.38
CA GLY A 401 0.00 -15.45 -0.35
C GLY A 401 -0.61 -14.95 0.95
N GLY A 402 -1.48 -13.94 0.86
CA GLY A 402 -2.22 -13.42 2.00
C GLY A 402 -3.20 -14.43 2.61
N LEU A 403 -3.83 -15.27 1.78
CA LEU A 403 -4.73 -16.34 2.25
C LEU A 403 -3.99 -17.47 2.97
N LEU A 404 -2.80 -17.85 2.50
CA LEU A 404 -2.06 -19.00 3.02
C LEU A 404 -1.14 -18.65 4.18
N PHE A 405 -0.57 -17.44 4.18
CA PHE A 405 0.48 -17.05 5.11
C PHE A 405 0.18 -15.76 5.88
N GLY A 406 -0.92 -15.07 5.58
CA GLY A 406 -1.28 -13.81 6.23
C GLY A 406 -0.29 -12.67 5.95
N THR A 407 -0.22 -11.72 6.88
CA THR A 407 0.70 -10.57 6.88
C THR A 407 1.96 -10.82 7.70
N ASP A 408 2.25 -12.07 8.07
CA ASP A 408 3.39 -12.39 8.93
C ASP A 408 4.70 -12.06 8.22
N SER A 409 5.73 -11.67 8.98
CA SER A 409 7.07 -11.38 8.46
C SER A 409 7.93 -12.64 8.24
N THR A 410 7.34 -13.84 8.31
CA THR A 410 8.09 -15.11 8.19
C THR A 410 8.71 -15.31 6.81
N TRP A 411 9.91 -15.87 6.72
CA TRP A 411 10.58 -16.10 5.42
C TRP A 411 9.69 -16.82 4.38
N LEU A 412 8.83 -17.73 4.82
CA LEU A 412 7.86 -18.44 3.97
C LEU A 412 6.77 -17.52 3.40
N SER A 413 6.23 -16.59 4.18
CA SER A 413 5.30 -15.58 3.67
C SER A 413 6.00 -14.64 2.68
N TRP A 414 7.31 -14.42 2.84
CA TRP A 414 8.12 -13.63 1.90
C TRP A 414 8.36 -14.36 0.56
N HIS A 415 8.74 -15.63 0.61
CA HIS A 415 9.26 -16.33 -0.57
C HIS A 415 8.34 -17.41 -1.14
N TRP A 416 7.05 -17.40 -0.80
CA TRP A 416 6.13 -18.46 -1.22
C TRP A 416 5.98 -18.57 -2.75
N ARG A 417 6.08 -17.45 -3.48
CA ARG A 417 6.02 -17.44 -4.95
C ARG A 417 7.26 -18.08 -5.54
N GLU A 418 8.44 -17.72 -5.05
CA GLU A 418 9.72 -18.31 -5.46
C GLU A 418 9.79 -19.79 -5.12
N LEU A 419 9.32 -20.18 -3.94
CA LEU A 419 9.22 -21.58 -3.53
C LEU A 419 8.26 -22.36 -4.42
N SER A 420 7.11 -21.77 -4.73
CA SER A 420 6.09 -22.40 -5.58
C SER A 420 6.58 -22.51 -7.03
N ALA A 421 7.28 -21.50 -7.55
CA ALA A 421 7.92 -21.53 -8.87
C ALA A 421 9.04 -22.58 -8.92
N ALA A 422 9.89 -22.66 -7.89
CA ALA A 422 10.93 -23.67 -7.77
C ALA A 422 10.35 -25.08 -7.69
N LEU A 423 9.28 -25.27 -6.90
CA LEU A 423 8.58 -26.54 -6.76
C LEU A 423 7.91 -26.96 -8.08
N ALA A 424 7.28 -26.03 -8.79
CA ALA A 424 6.70 -26.27 -10.11
C ALA A 424 7.76 -26.66 -11.15
N ALA A 425 8.91 -25.97 -11.16
CA ALA A 425 10.04 -26.30 -12.02
C ALA A 425 10.59 -27.70 -11.72
N LEU A 426 10.76 -28.05 -10.44
CA LEU A 426 11.19 -29.40 -10.02
C LEU A 426 10.21 -30.48 -10.46
N LEU A 427 8.90 -30.24 -10.33
CA LEU A 427 7.86 -31.15 -10.79
C LEU A 427 7.89 -31.33 -12.31
N ALA A 428 8.06 -30.25 -13.07
CA ALA A 428 8.17 -30.31 -14.53
C ALA A 428 9.39 -31.14 -14.98
N VAL A 429 10.55 -30.94 -14.34
CA VAL A 429 11.76 -31.74 -14.59
C VAL A 429 11.54 -33.20 -14.23
N GLY A 430 10.93 -33.49 -13.08
CA GLY A 430 10.60 -34.85 -12.64
C GLY A 430 9.68 -35.58 -13.62
N LEU A 431 8.63 -34.90 -14.12
CA LEU A 431 7.73 -35.43 -15.14
C LEU A 431 8.44 -35.66 -16.49
N GLY A 432 9.32 -34.75 -16.90
CA GLY A 432 10.14 -34.89 -18.11
C GLY A 432 11.06 -36.12 -18.04
N VAL A 433 11.76 -36.32 -16.93
CA VAL A 433 12.64 -37.48 -16.70
C VAL A 433 11.84 -38.79 -16.62
N GLY A 434 10.68 -38.76 -15.97
CA GLY A 434 9.77 -39.90 -15.88
C GLY A 434 9.23 -40.34 -17.25
N ALA A 435 8.75 -39.38 -18.05
CA ALA A 435 8.27 -39.62 -19.41
C ALA A 435 9.38 -40.17 -20.33
N PHE A 436 10.60 -39.64 -20.20
CA PHE A 436 11.75 -40.12 -20.97
C PHE A 436 12.16 -41.56 -20.62
N ARG A 437 12.09 -41.94 -19.34
CA ARG A 437 12.36 -43.32 -18.90
C ARG A 437 11.29 -44.32 -19.33
N ILE A 438 10.03 -43.90 -19.41
CA ILE A 438 8.92 -44.74 -19.90
C ILE A 438 9.03 -44.95 -21.42
N ARG A 439 9.51 -43.96 -22.17
CA ARG A 439 9.66 -44.06 -23.64
C ARG A 439 10.87 -44.90 -24.10
N ARG A 440 11.82 -45.17 -23.19
CA ARG A 440 13.01 -46.01 -23.42
C ARG A 440 12.84 -47.47 -22.98
N ARG A 441 11.73 -47.81 -22.32
CA ARG A 441 11.34 -49.19 -22.02
C ARG A 441 10.24 -49.62 -22.99
#